data_AF-X0TDQ1-F1
#
_entry.id   AF-X0TDQ1-F1
#
_cell.length_a   1.000
_cell.length_b   1.000
_cell.length_c   1.000
_cell.angle_alpha   90.00
_cell.angle_beta   90.00
_cell.angle_gamma   90.00
#
_symmetry.space_group_name_H-M   'P 1'
#
loop_
_entity.id
_entity.type
_entity.pdbx_description
1 polymer ?
#
loop_
_entity_poly.entity_id
_entity_poly.type
_entity_poly.pdbx_seq_one_letter_code
_entity_poly.pdbx_strand_id
1 'polypeptide(L)'
;MSMSNYYDTLIGQIDNVTTCEQLADITVETDDIFTENLAGIQGSIDALAPLLISPSLNFTEIVEWIDKVIDTFSDSTSQLITLQTETLAKQAESVTALADKSIELDC
;
A
#
# COMPACT_ATOMS: atom_id res chain seq x y z
N MET A 1 4.22 15.04 -1.11
CA MET A 1 3.96 14.45 -2.44
C MET A 1 2.91 13.37 -2.23
N SER A 2 1.87 13.27 -3.07
CA SER A 2 0.91 12.17 -2.96
C SER A 2 1.59 10.85 -3.34
N MET A 3 1.10 9.73 -2.83
CA MET A 3 1.66 8.42 -3.16
C MET A 3 1.51 8.10 -4.66
N SER A 4 0.40 8.51 -5.28
CA SER A 4 0.25 8.43 -6.74
C SER A 4 1.35 9.20 -7.49
N ASN A 5 1.67 10.44 -7.08
CA ASN A 5 2.71 11.21 -7.75
C ASN A 5 4.11 10.60 -7.60
N TYR A 6 4.36 9.89 -6.48
CA TYR A 6 5.60 9.14 -6.30
C TYR A 6 5.73 8.05 -7.36
N TYR A 7 4.72 7.19 -7.50
CA TYR A 7 4.75 6.08 -8.46
C TYR A 7 4.76 6.55 -9.92
N ASP A 8 4.03 7.61 -10.25
CA ASP A 8 4.07 8.18 -11.60
C ASP A 8 5.47 8.73 -11.93
N THR A 9 6.17 9.30 -10.94
CA THR A 9 7.57 9.75 -11.10
C THR A 9 8.52 8.56 -11.25
N LEU A 10 8.35 7.51 -10.44
CA LEU A 10 9.14 6.28 -10.51
C LEU A 10 9.02 5.61 -11.87
N ILE A 11 7.80 5.47 -12.40
CA ILE A 11 7.57 4.91 -13.73
C ILE A 11 8.28 5.77 -14.79
N GLY A 12 8.16 7.10 -14.70
CA GLY A 12 8.89 8.00 -15.60
C GLY A 12 10.42 7.88 -15.47
N GLN A 13 10.96 7.55 -14.29
CA GLN A 13 12.39 7.28 -14.12
C GLN A 13 12.79 5.97 -14.80
N ILE A 14 11.99 4.91 -14.64
CA ILE A 14 12.21 3.60 -15.27
C ILE A 14 12.30 3.74 -16.80
N ASP A 15 11.41 4.52 -17.42
CA ASP A 15 11.41 4.76 -18.87
C ASP A 15 12.75 5.34 -19.37
N ASN A 16 13.44 6.12 -18.53
CA ASN A 16 14.70 6.79 -18.86
C ASN A 16 15.95 5.97 -18.49
N VAL A 17 15.79 4.77 -17.92
CA VAL A 17 16.91 3.87 -17.61
C VAL A 17 17.54 3.37 -18.90
N THR A 18 18.88 3.30 -18.93
CA THR A 18 19.62 2.85 -20.12
C THR A 18 20.62 1.74 -19.84
N THR A 19 20.78 1.33 -18.57
CA THR A 19 21.71 0.29 -18.16
C THR A 19 21.09 -0.65 -17.12
N CYS A 20 21.55 -1.91 -17.09
CA CYS A 20 21.10 -2.87 -16.06
C CYS A 20 21.47 -2.44 -14.63
N GLU A 21 22.59 -1.72 -14.45
CA GLU A 21 22.99 -1.21 -13.13
C GLU A 21 22.00 -0.18 -12.60
N GLN A 22 21.60 0.78 -13.44
CA GLN A 22 20.57 1.76 -13.10
C GLN A 22 19.22 1.09 -12.79
N LEU A 23 18.86 0.05 -13.56
CA LEU A 23 17.63 -0.70 -13.33
C LEU A 23 17.68 -1.45 -12.00
N ALA A 24 18.82 -2.06 -11.65
CA ALA A 24 19.02 -2.76 -10.39
C ALA A 24 18.91 -1.81 -9.19
N ASP A 25 19.51 -0.62 -9.27
CA ASP A 25 19.43 0.39 -8.21
C ASP A 25 17.97 0.82 -7.95
N ILE A 26 17.22 1.11 -9.03
CA ILE A 26 15.79 1.47 -8.91
C ILE A 26 14.97 0.30 -8.37
N THR A 27 15.29 -0.95 -8.78
CA THR A 27 14.59 -2.14 -8.28
C THR A 27 14.75 -2.29 -6.77
N VAL A 28 15.96 -2.09 -6.24
CA VAL A 28 16.23 -2.16 -4.80
C VAL A 28 15.47 -1.06 -4.05
N GLU A 29 15.53 0.19 -4.51
CA GLU A 29 14.78 1.30 -3.89
C GLU A 29 13.27 1.04 -3.89
N THR A 30 12.77 0.47 -5.00
CA THR A 30 11.35 0.13 -5.16
C THR A 30 10.94 -0.97 -4.18
N ASP A 31 11.76 -2.01 -3.98
CA ASP A 31 11.47 -3.13 -3.08
C ASP A 31 11.40 -2.70 -1.60
N ASP A 32 12.30 -1.80 -1.18
CA ASP A 32 12.28 -1.23 0.18
C ASP A 32 10.97 -0.47 0.45
N ILE A 33 10.54 0.36 -0.50
CA ILE A 33 9.31 1.14 -0.40
C ILE A 33 8.07 0.25 -0.45
N PHE A 34 8.11 -0.83 -1.23
CA PHE A 34 7.02 -1.80 -1.28
C PHE A 34 6.87 -2.50 0.06
N THR A 35 7.98 -2.92 0.65
CA THR A 35 8.02 -3.58 1.96
C THR A 35 7.45 -2.67 3.06
N GLU A 36 7.84 -1.39 3.08
CA GLU A 36 7.31 -0.42 4.04
C GLU A 36 5.79 -0.22 3.87
N ASN A 37 5.32 -0.07 2.62
CA ASN A 37 3.90 0.11 2.34
C ASN A 37 3.06 -1.13 2.71
N LEU A 38 3.56 -2.34 2.42
CA LEU A 38 2.90 -3.59 2.82
C LEU A 38 2.83 -3.72 4.35
N ALA A 39 3.87 -3.31 5.08
CA ALA A 39 3.83 -3.26 6.53
C ALA A 39 2.77 -2.28 7.07
N GLY A 40 2.62 -1.11 6.45
CA GLY A 40 1.56 -0.16 6.78
C GLY A 40 0.15 -0.70 6.51
N ILE A 41 -0.03 -1.43 5.40
CA ILE A 41 -1.28 -2.14 5.09
C ILE A 41 -1.57 -3.19 6.15
N GLN A 42 -0.59 -4.03 6.49
CA GLN A 42 -0.74 -5.06 7.51
C GLN A 42 -1.08 -4.47 8.88
N GLY A 43 -0.41 -3.39 9.30
CA GLY A 43 -0.71 -2.70 10.56
C GLY A 43 -2.14 -2.15 10.61
N SER A 44 -2.67 -1.71 9.46
CA SER A 44 -4.07 -1.26 9.37
C SER A 44 -5.05 -2.43 9.49
N ILE A 45 -4.75 -3.59 8.88
CA ILE A 45 -5.54 -4.82 9.03
C ILE A 45 -5.53 -5.29 10.49
N ASP A 46 -4.36 -5.26 11.14
CA ASP A 46 -4.21 -5.67 12.53
C ASP A 46 -4.99 -4.76 13.48
N ALA A 47 -5.10 -3.46 13.18
CA ALA A 47 -5.93 -2.52 13.95
C ALA A 47 -7.43 -2.80 13.81
N LEU A 48 -7.87 -3.35 12.67
CA LEU A 48 -9.26 -3.73 12.42
C LEU A 48 -9.64 -5.08 13.05
N ALA A 49 -8.69 -6.00 13.20
CA ALA A 49 -8.95 -7.36 13.67
C ALA A 49 -9.70 -7.44 15.03
N PRO A 50 -9.37 -6.63 16.06
CA PRO A 50 -10.11 -6.62 17.32
C PRO A 50 -11.58 -6.21 17.18
N LEU A 51 -11.93 -5.41 16.17
CA LEU A 51 -13.31 -4.97 15.93
C LEU A 51 -14.19 -6.08 15.34
N LEU A 52 -13.59 -7.10 14.74
CA LEU A 52 -14.28 -8.28 14.22
C LEU A 52 -14.73 -9.25 15.32
N ILE A 53 -14.21 -9.07 16.55
CA ILE A 53 -14.58 -9.89 17.70
C ILE A 53 -15.74 -9.19 18.43
N SER A 54 -16.89 -9.87 18.51
CA SER A 54 -18.03 -9.36 19.28
C SER A 54 -17.65 -9.18 20.76
N PRO A 55 -18.04 -8.07 21.41
CA PRO A 55 -17.85 -7.88 22.84
C PRO A 55 -18.70 -8.89 23.63
N SER A 56 -18.43 -9.00 24.94
CA SER A 56 -19.25 -9.82 25.83
C SER A 56 -20.69 -9.29 25.93
N LEU A 57 -21.59 -10.04 26.56
CA LEU A 57 -23.00 -9.65 26.73
C LEU A 57 -23.21 -8.46 27.69
N ASN A 58 -22.14 -7.82 28.19
CA ASN A 58 -22.24 -6.62 29.00
C ASN A 58 -22.62 -5.40 28.14
N PHE A 59 -23.71 -4.73 28.49
CA PHE A 59 -24.22 -3.57 27.77
C PHE A 59 -23.20 -2.43 27.62
N THR A 60 -22.37 -2.15 28.63
CA THR A 60 -21.33 -1.11 28.54
C THR A 60 -20.26 -1.47 27.50
N GLU A 61 -19.82 -2.73 27.48
CA GLU A 61 -18.82 -3.21 26.52
C GLU A 61 -19.37 -3.24 25.09
N ILE A 62 -20.67 -3.51 24.93
CA ILE A 62 -21.36 -3.43 23.64
C ILE A 62 -21.37 -1.99 23.12
N VAL A 63 -21.68 -1.01 23.97
CA VAL A 63 -21.69 0.41 23.56
C VAL A 63 -20.29 0.88 23.19
N GLU A 64 -19.27 0.56 24.00
CA GLU A 64 -17.87 0.93 23.70
C GLU A 64 -17.35 0.29 22.40
N TRP A 65 -17.77 -0.95 22.10
CA TRP A 65 -17.44 -1.61 20.84
C TRP A 65 -18.15 -0.96 19.65
N ILE A 66 -19.44 -0.64 19.77
CA ILE A 66 -20.20 0.06 18.72
C ILE A 66 -19.58 1.42 18.40
N ASP A 67 -19.20 2.21 19.42
CA ASP A 67 -18.56 3.51 19.20
C ASP A 67 -17.21 3.37 18.48
N LYS A 68 -16.38 2.39 18.87
CA LYS A 68 -15.12 2.11 18.17
C LYS A 68 -15.33 1.65 16.73
N VAL A 69 -16.34 0.82 16.48
CA VAL A 69 -16.72 0.40 15.13
C VAL A 69 -17.17 1.61 14.31
N ILE A 70 -18.05 2.46 14.84
CA ILE A 70 -18.50 3.67 14.15
C ILE A 70 -17.32 4.60 13.86
N ASP A 71 -16.46 4.90 14.83
CA ASP A 71 -15.29 5.77 14.64
C ASP A 71 -14.34 5.23 13.57
N THR A 72 -14.15 3.90 13.55
CA THR A 72 -13.27 3.25 12.57
C THR A 72 -13.86 3.19 11.17
N PHE A 73 -15.16 2.91 11.03
CA PHE A 73 -15.81 2.70 9.73
C PHE A 73 -16.46 3.96 9.14
N SER A 74 -16.67 5.02 9.92
CA SER A 74 -17.46 6.18 9.49
C SER A 74 -16.80 7.06 8.43
N ASP A 75 -15.48 7.00 8.21
CA ASP A 75 -14.83 7.76 7.15
C ASP A 75 -13.43 7.20 6.78
N SER A 76 -12.66 6.85 7.80
CA SER A 76 -11.25 6.47 7.71
C SER A 76 -11.03 5.13 7.01
N THR A 77 -11.81 4.08 7.31
CA THR A 77 -11.57 2.76 6.69
C THR A 77 -11.89 2.73 5.20
N SER A 78 -12.95 3.39 4.72
CA SER A 78 -13.26 3.40 3.28
C SER A 78 -12.22 4.19 2.48
N GLN A 79 -11.77 5.32 3.01
CA GLN A 79 -10.70 6.12 2.38
C GLN A 79 -9.36 5.38 2.43
N LEU A 80 -9.05 4.71 3.54
CA LEU A 80 -7.82 3.95 3.71
C LEU A 80 -7.77 2.72 2.80
N ILE A 81 -8.86 1.94 2.70
CA ILE A 81 -8.95 0.82 1.74
C ILE A 81 -8.82 1.33 0.30
N THR A 82 -9.45 2.45 -0.03
CA THR A 82 -9.34 3.06 -1.37
C THR A 82 -7.90 3.45 -1.67
N LEU A 83 -7.25 4.18 -0.75
CA LEU A 83 -5.87 4.62 -0.90
C LEU A 83 -4.89 3.44 -0.99
N GLN A 84 -5.11 2.38 -0.19
CA GLN A 84 -4.31 1.16 -0.24
C GLN A 84 -4.48 0.42 -1.57
N THR A 85 -5.71 0.37 -2.09
CA THR A 85 -6.01 -0.26 -3.39
C THR A 85 -5.33 0.50 -4.52
N GLU A 86 -5.41 1.83 -4.53
CA GLU A 86 -4.71 2.69 -5.50
C GLU A 86 -3.19 2.53 -5.40
N THR A 87 -2.65 2.45 -4.18
CA THR A 87 -1.22 2.25 -3.93
C THR A 87 -0.74 0.91 -4.47
N LEU A 88 -1.48 -0.18 -4.19
CA LEU A 88 -1.15 -1.52 -4.71
C LEU A 88 -1.25 -1.59 -6.24
N ALA A 89 -2.23 -0.92 -6.84
CA ALA A 89 -2.35 -0.83 -8.30
C ALA A 89 -1.12 -0.14 -8.91
N LYS A 90 -0.69 0.97 -8.31
CA LYS A 90 0.51 1.70 -8.74
C LYS A 90 1.80 0.92 -8.54
N GLN A 91 1.92 0.16 -7.45
CA GLN A 91 3.02 -0.78 -7.25
C GLN A 91 3.07 -1.84 -8.35
N ALA A 92 1.92 -2.41 -8.73
CA ALA A 92 1.85 -3.37 -9.82
C ALA A 92 2.24 -2.76 -11.17
N GLU A 93 1.84 -1.51 -11.44
CA GLU A 93 2.29 -0.75 -12.62
C GLU A 93 3.81 -0.58 -12.63
N SER A 94 4.43 -0.18 -11.50
CA SER A 94 5.89 -0.01 -11.41
C SER A 94 6.65 -1.33 -11.60
N VAL A 95 6.15 -2.44 -11.05
CA VAL A 95 6.75 -3.77 -11.29
C VAL A 95 6.68 -4.17 -12.76
N THR A 96 5.55 -3.88 -13.41
CA THR A 96 5.40 -4.14 -14.85
C THR A 96 6.39 -3.31 -15.65
N ALA A 97 6.54 -2.02 -15.33
CA ALA A 97 7.51 -1.15 -15.98
C ALA A 97 8.96 -1.64 -15.77
N LEU A 98 9.33 -2.06 -14.55
CA LEU A 98 10.64 -2.65 -14.28
C LEU A 98 10.89 -3.92 -15.11
N ALA A 99 9.89 -4.81 -15.18
CA ALA A 99 9.99 -6.05 -15.95
C ALA A 99 10.13 -5.79 -17.46
N ASP A 100 9.30 -4.90 -18.01
CA ASP A 100 9.36 -4.51 -19.41
C ASP A 100 10.71 -3.86 -19.76
N LYS A 101 11.23 -3.02 -18.86
CA LYS A 101 12.54 -2.37 -19.05
C LYS A 101 13.71 -3.35 -18.95
N SER A 102 13.61 -4.35 -18.07
CA SER A 102 14.58 -5.44 -17.98
C SER A 102 14.70 -6.16 -19.33
N ILE A 103 13.55 -6.52 -19.92
CA ILE A 103 13.48 -7.17 -21.24
C ILE A 103 14.07 -6.28 -22.34
N GLU A 104 13.77 -4.98 -22.33
CA GLU A 104 14.33 -4.01 -23.31
C GLU A 104 15.86 -3.95 -23.27
N LEU A 105 16.43 -4.01 -22.05
CA LEU A 105 17.87 -3.86 -21.81
C LEU A 105 18.65 -5.18 -21.85
N ASP A 106 17.97 -6.33 -22.01
CA ASP A 106 18.55 -7.68 -21.88
C ASP A 106 19.20 -7.93 -20.51
N CYS A 107 18.47 -7.48 -19.47
CA CYS A 107 18.67 -7.83 -18.07
C CYS A 107 17.52 -8.80 -17.67
#